data_AF-A0A7X7E6F6-F1
#
_entry.id   AF-A0A7X7E6F6-F1
#
_cell.length_a   1.000
_cell.length_b   1.000
_cell.length_c   1.000
_cell.angle_alpha   90.00
_cell.angle_beta   90.00
_cell.angle_gamma   90.00
#
_symmetry.space_group_name_H-M   'P 1'
#
loop_
_entity.id
_entity.type
_entity.pdbx_description
1 polymer ?
#
loop_
_entity_poly.entity_id
_entity_poly.type
_entity_poly.pdbx_seq_one_letter_code
_entity_poly.pdbx_strand_id
1 'polypeptide(L)' 'MEVIINADNVEKGTFAALYAYMQGDQVMVRELADTFYSREEARAALDNPTDTYDPVPFHQWAKDQYWMANGVKVEKIVF' A
#
# COMPACT_ATOMS: atom_id res chain seq x y z
N MET A 1 -8.68 7.47 -7.21
CA MET A 1 -7.35 8.11 -7.26
C MET A 1 -6.31 7.01 -7.26
N GLU A 2 -5.44 7.02 -8.26
CA GLU A 2 -4.28 6.12 -8.33
C GLU A 2 -3.16 6.64 -7.44
N VAL A 3 -2.58 5.76 -6.64
CA VAL A 3 -1.47 6.08 -5.76
C VAL A 3 -0.41 4.99 -5.91
N ILE A 4 0.85 5.42 -6.04
CA ILE A 4 1.99 4.52 -6.01
C ILE A 4 2.80 4.88 -4.78
N ILE A 5 3.04 3.90 -3.93
CA ILE A 5 3.81 4.06 -2.71
C ILE A 5 5.14 3.34 -2.83
N ASN A 6 6.13 3.83 -2.12
CA ASN A 6 7.38 3.11 -1.93
C ASN A 6 7.16 2.02 -0.86
N ALA A 7 7.43 0.76 -1.23
CA ALA A 7 7.28 -0.41 -0.38
C ALA A 7 8.63 -0.88 0.21
N ASP A 8 9.65 -0.01 0.25
CA ASP A 8 10.99 -0.24 0.84
C ASP A 8 10.95 -0.80 2.26
N ASN A 9 9.89 -0.49 3.01
CA ASN A 9 9.67 -0.99 4.36
C ASN A 9 9.36 -2.49 4.41
N VAL A 10 8.80 -3.05 3.34
CA VAL A 10 8.50 -4.47 3.16
C VAL A 10 9.66 -5.14 2.41
N GLU A 11 10.05 -4.59 1.26
CA GLU A 11 11.18 -5.05 0.45
C GLU A 11 11.86 -3.86 -0.24
N LYS A 12 13.19 -3.75 -0.08
CA LYS A 12 13.96 -2.62 -0.63
C LYS A 12 13.94 -2.59 -2.16
N GLY A 13 13.72 -1.41 -2.72
CA GLY A 13 13.66 -1.13 -4.14
C GLY A 13 12.31 -1.46 -4.78
N THR A 14 11.28 -1.73 -3.98
CA THR A 14 9.97 -2.13 -4.47
C THR A 14 8.91 -1.06 -4.27
N PHE A 15 7.86 -1.14 -5.09
CA PHE A 15 6.72 -0.25 -5.12
C PHE A 15 5.44 -1.06 -5.05
N ALA A 16 4.48 -0.55 -4.28
CA ALA A 16 3.13 -1.06 -4.26
C ALA A 16 2.21 -0.08 -5.00
N ALA A 17 1.35 -0.65 -5.84
CA ALA A 17 0.35 0.08 -6.60
C ALA A 17 -1.00 -0.07 -5.89
N LEU A 18 -1.69 1.04 -5.63
CA LEU A 18 -2.99 1.01 -5.00
C LEU A 18 -3.96 2.05 -5.57
N TYR A 19 -5.25 1.71 -5.50
CA TYR A 19 -6.33 2.61 -5.85
C TYR A 19 -7.07 3.04 -4.59
N ALA A 20 -7.12 4.34 -4.36
CA ALA A 20 -7.89 4.95 -3.30
C ALA A 20 -9.21 5.49 -3.84
N TYR A 21 -10.33 5.16 -3.21
CA TYR A 21 -11.64 5.67 -3.57
C TYR A 21 -12.47 6.00 -2.33
N MET A 22 -13.41 6.94 -2.47
CA MET A 22 -14.34 7.27 -1.40
C MET A 22 -15.50 6.27 -1.42
N GLN A 23 -15.79 5.65 -0.29
CA GLN A 23 -17.00 4.89 -0.04
C GLN A 23 -17.75 5.54 1.13
N GLY A 24 -18.78 6.32 0.81
CA GLY A 24 -19.45 7.15 1.80
C GLY A 24 -18.53 8.24 2.34
N ASP A 25 -18.27 8.22 3.65
CA ASP A 25 -17.38 9.13 4.37
C ASP A 25 -15.97 8.56 4.60
N GLN A 26 -15.69 7.35 4.12
CA GLN A 26 -14.42 6.67 4.33
C GLN A 26 -13.61 6.57 3.03
N VAL A 27 -12.29 6.76 3.16
CA VAL A 27 -11.32 6.45 2.10
C VAL A 27 -11.02 4.96 2.18
N MET A 28 -11.36 4.24 1.11
CA MET A 28 -11.03 2.83 0.93
C MET A 28 -9.79 2.71 0.05
N VAL A 29 -8.92 1.77 0.39
CA VAL A 29 -7.69 1.45 -0.33
C VAL A 29 -7.79 0.02 -0.85
N ARG A 30 -7.54 -0.15 -2.15
CA ARG A 30 -7.38 -1.45 -2.80
C ARG A 30 -5.95 -1.55 -3.34
N GLU A 31 -5.15 -2.41 -2.75
CA GLU A 31 -3.76 -2.65 -3.14
C GLU A 31 -3.68 -3.82 -4.14
N LEU A 32 -2.79 -3.73 -5.13
CA LEU A 32 -2.50 -4.83 -6.03
C LEU A 32 -1.70 -5.91 -5.29
N ALA A 33 -1.95 -7.19 -5.59
CA ALA A 33 -1.23 -8.29 -4.95
C ALA A 33 0.23 -8.41 -5.40
N ASP A 34 0.56 -7.79 -6.54
CA ASP A 34 1.89 -7.77 -7.11
C ASP A 34 2.78 -6.68 -6.50
N THR A 35 4.07 -6.98 -6.45
CA THR A 35 5.13 -6.05 -6.03
C THR A 35 5.94 -5.64 -7.26
N PHE A 36 6.14 -4.34 -7.44
CA PHE A 36 6.78 -3.80 -8.64
C PHE A 36 8.17 -3.26 -8.34
N TYR A 37 9.11 -3.41 -9.28
CA TYR A 37 10.48 -2.89 -9.12
C TYR A 37 10.68 -1.52 -9.78
N SER A 38 9.64 -1.02 -10.46
CA SER A 38 9.64 0.30 -11.07
C SER A 38 8.29 1.01 -10.89
N ARG A 39 8.35 2.34 -10.87
CA ARG A 39 7.15 3.17 -10.79
C ARG A 39 6.33 3.09 -12.08
N GLU A 40 6.95 2.94 -13.24
CA GLU A 40 6.22 2.80 -14.51
C GLU A 40 5.44 1.49 -14.57
N GLU A 41 6.01 0.38 -14.13
CA GLU A 41 5.30 -0.91 -14.07
C GLU A 41 4.12 -0.84 -13.10
N ALA A 42 4.33 -0.28 -11.90
CA ALA A 42 3.25 -0.07 -10.93
C ALA A 42 2.11 0.79 -11.49
N ARG A 43 2.46 1.82 -12.29
CA ARG A 43 1.47 2.68 -12.96
C ARG A 43 0.70 1.91 -14.03
N ALA A 44 1.40 1.17 -14.89
CA ALA A 44 0.78 0.39 -15.96
C ALA A 44 -0.14 -0.72 -15.41
N ALA A 45 0.21 -1.31 -14.27
CA ALA A 45 -0.61 -2.30 -13.60
C ALA A 45 -1.92 -1.73 -13.03
N LEU A 46 -1.97 -0.44 -12.70
CA LEU A 46 -3.22 0.21 -12.26
C LEU A 46 -4.23 0.39 -13.39
N ASP A 47 -3.77 0.47 -14.65
CA ASP A 47 -4.67 0.57 -15.82
C ASP A 47 -5.38 -0.76 -16.11
N ASN A 48 -4.77 -1.90 -15.74
CA ASN A 48 -5.36 -3.22 -15.92
C ASN A 48 -5.03 -4.14 -14.72
N PRO A 49 -5.69 -3.93 -13.57
CA PRO A 49 -5.39 -4.67 -12.35
C PRO A 49 -5.86 -6.13 -12.48
N THR A 50 -4.91 -7.05 -12.53
CA THR A 50 -5.19 -8.49 -12.68
C THR A 50 -5.51 -9.17 -11.35
N ASP A 51 -4.85 -8.75 -10.27
CA ASP A 51 -5.03 -9.32 -8.94
C ASP A 51 -4.91 -8.23 -7.86
N THR A 52 -5.91 -8.16 -6.99
CA THR A 52 -6.00 -7.11 -5.95
C THR A 52 -6.47 -7.70 -4.64
N TYR A 53 -5.89 -7.25 -3.54
CA TYR A 53 -6.44 -7.54 -2.21
C TYR A 53 -7.82 -6.91 -2.02
N ASP A 54 -8.56 -7.42 -1.04
CA ASP A 54 -9.83 -6.83 -0.65
C ASP A 54 -9.64 -5.38 -0.20
N PRO A 55 -10.55 -4.48 -0.59
CA PRO A 55 -10.45 -3.08 -0.21
C PRO A 55 -10.65 -2.93 1.29
N VAL A 56 -9.71 -2.25 1.95
CA VAL A 56 -9.79 -1.95 3.38
C VAL A 56 -9.73 -0.44 3.62
N PRO A 57 -10.24 0.08 4.75
CA PRO A 57 -10.13 1.50 5.05
C PRO A 57 -8.67 1.98 5.10
N PHE A 58 -8.39 3.19 4.62
CA PHE A 58 -7.03 3.75 4.55
C PHE A 58 -6.26 3.68 5.87
N HIS A 59 -6.93 3.95 7.00
CA HIS A 59 -6.32 3.89 8.32
C HIS A 59 -5.92 2.47 8.72
N GLN A 60 -6.69 1.46 8.30
CA GLN A 60 -6.40 0.05 8.54
C GLN A 60 -5.26 -0.40 7.63
N TRP A 61 -5.35 -0.09 6.34
CA TRP A 61 -4.30 -0.37 5.37
C TRP A 61 -2.93 0.20 5.81
N ALA A 62 -2.90 1.48 6.20
CA ALA A 62 -1.67 2.11 6.66
C ALA A 62 -1.09 1.41 7.88
N LYS A 63 -1.94 0.96 8.81
CA LYS A 63 -1.53 0.21 10.01
C LYS A 63 -0.96 -1.16 9.66
N ASP A 64 -1.56 -1.86 8.70
CA ASP A 64 -1.11 -3.17 8.24
C ASP A 64 0.24 -3.08 7.52
N GLN A 65 0.49 -2.00 6.75
CA GLN A 65 1.80 -1.72 6.15
C GLN A 65 2.89 -1.51 7.22
N TYR A 66 2.58 -0.84 8.33
CA TYR A 66 3.51 -0.75 9.46
C TYR A 66 3.76 -2.10 10.13
N TRP A 67 2.78 -3.01 10.15
CA TRP A 67 2.95 -4.33 10.73
C TRP A 67 3.70 -5.31 9.82
N MET A 68 3.56 -5.17 8.50
CA MET A 68 4.29 -5.99 7.52
C MET A 68 5.73 -5.54 7.30
N ALA A 69 6.11 -4.37 7.80
CA ALA A 69 7.48 -3.91 7.74
C ALA A 69 8.39 -4.74 8.66
N ASN A 70 9.27 -5.53 8.03
CA ASN A 70 10.28 -6.41 8.65
C ASN A 70 11.41 -5.60 9.34
N GLY A 71 11.05 -4.73 10.28
CA GLY A 71 12.02 -3.85 10.93
C GLY A 71 11.46 -2.66 11.71
N VAL A 72 10.15 -2.59 11.99
CA VAL A 72 9.64 -1.50 12.84
C VAL A 72 10.09 -1.73 14.28
N LYS A 73 11.22 -1.10 14.64
CA LYS A 73 11.54 -0.82 16.04
C LYS A 73 10.51 0.18 16.55
N VAL A 74 9.43 -0.32 17.15
CA VAL A 74 8.53 0.49 17.96
C VAL A 74 9.30 0.85 19.24
N GLU A 75 9.98 1.99 19.24
CA GLU A 75 10.52 2.55 20.48
C GLU A 75 9.39 3.23 21.25
N LYS A 76 9.06 2.66 22.41
CA LYS A 76 8.08 3.21 23.34
C LYS A 76 8.65 4.48 23.96
N ILE A 77 8.14 5.64 23.56
CA ILE A 77 8.39 6.90 24.27
C ILE A 77 7.53 6.88 25.54
N VAL A 78 8.18 6.79 26.70
CA VAL A 78 7.56 6.97 28.02
C VAL A 78 7.76 8.43 28.41
N PHE A 79 6.66 9.15 28.63
CA PHE A 79 6.66 10.50 29.21
C PHE A 79 6.67 10.42 30.73
#